data_AF-A0A6I3ZHW3-F1
#
_entry.id   AF-A0A6I3ZHW3-F1
#
_cell.length_a   1.000
_cell.length_b   1.000
_cell.length_c   1.000
_cell.angle_alpha   90.00
_cell.angle_beta   90.00
_cell.angle_gamma   90.00
#
_symmetry.space_group_name_H-M   'P 1'
#
loop_
_entity.id
_entity.type
_entity.pdbx_description
1 polymer ?
#
loop_
_entity_poly.entity_id
_entity_poly.type
_entity_poly.pdbx_seq_one_letter_code
_entity_poly.pdbx_strand_id
1 'polypeptide(L)'
;TDTIETFTENGIKLTSGEELQADIIVTATGLNMQLFGGATAKRNGEPIDLPSCMTYKGLMLSGVPNMAITFGYTNASWTLKADLVSEFICRVLNYMDANGFDRVEPQHPGGSVDELPFMDFTPGYFKRAMDSLPKSGSEAPWKLKQNYFFDMRTIRYGKVDEQALQFTKHRVAVNA
;
A
#
# COMPACT_ATOMS: atom_id res chain seq x y z
N THR A 1 27.20 14.52 -16.21
CA THR A 1 26.54 13.39 -16.90
C THR A 1 25.82 13.96 -18.09
N ASP A 2 25.99 13.36 -19.26
CA ASP A 2 25.28 13.73 -20.49
C ASP A 2 23.87 13.11 -20.51
N THR A 3 23.06 13.42 -21.53
CA THR A 3 21.72 12.85 -21.73
C THR A 3 21.59 12.12 -23.06
N ILE A 4 20.69 11.13 -23.11
CA ILE A 4 20.41 10.34 -24.31
C ILE A 4 19.60 11.19 -25.30
N GLU A 5 20.08 11.33 -26.53
CA GLU A 5 19.32 11.93 -27.65
C GLU A 5 18.48 10.86 -28.35
N THR A 6 19.10 9.78 -28.80
CA THR A 6 18.42 8.67 -29.49
C THR A 6 19.26 7.39 -29.45
N PHE A 7 18.59 6.26 -29.69
CA PHE A 7 19.24 5.01 -30.05
C PHE A 7 19.67 5.07 -31.52
N THR A 8 20.79 4.45 -31.85
CA THR A 8 21.29 4.26 -33.22
C THR A 8 21.39 2.77 -33.51
N GLU A 9 21.72 2.41 -34.76
CA GLU A 9 21.98 1.01 -35.13
C GLU A 9 23.19 0.42 -34.38
N ASN A 10 24.13 1.26 -33.92
CA ASN A 10 25.39 0.84 -33.30
C ASN A 10 25.47 1.13 -31.79
N GLY A 11 24.45 1.78 -31.19
CA GLY A 11 24.47 2.15 -29.78
C GLY A 11 23.56 3.32 -29.40
N ILE A 12 24.10 4.30 -28.66
CA ILE A 12 23.37 5.45 -28.13
C ILE A 12 24.07 6.75 -28.50
N LYS A 13 23.34 7.65 -29.16
CA LYS A 13 23.79 9.03 -29.40
C LYS A 13 23.42 9.91 -28.22
N LEU A 14 24.41 10.63 -27.69
CA LEU A 14 24.24 11.59 -26.62
C LEU A 14 23.91 12.98 -27.17
N THR A 15 23.29 13.81 -26.36
CA THR A 15 22.95 15.20 -26.72
C THR A 15 24.18 16.08 -27.00
N SER A 16 25.37 15.69 -26.54
CA SER A 16 26.63 16.32 -26.92
C SER A 16 27.09 16.01 -28.35
N GLY A 17 26.48 15.02 -29.01
CA GLY A 17 26.87 14.50 -30.31
C GLY A 17 27.82 13.30 -30.26
N GLU A 18 28.33 12.90 -29.09
CA GLU A 18 29.09 11.65 -28.92
C GLU A 18 28.19 10.43 -29.13
N GLU A 19 28.72 9.37 -29.74
CA GLU A 19 28.04 8.08 -29.90
C GLU A 19 28.74 7.02 -29.05
N LEU A 20 28.00 6.44 -28.10
CA LEU A 20 28.43 5.32 -27.29
C LEU A 20 28.09 4.03 -28.04
N GLN A 21 29.10 3.34 -28.58
CA GLN A 21 28.88 2.05 -29.24
C GLN A 21 28.55 0.95 -28.23
N ALA A 22 27.56 0.14 -28.53
CA ALA A 22 27.11 -0.95 -27.68
C ALA A 22 26.49 -2.07 -28.51
N ASP A 23 26.95 -3.30 -28.29
CA ASP A 23 26.33 -4.50 -28.85
C ASP A 23 25.04 -4.88 -28.11
N ILE A 24 24.94 -4.53 -26.82
CA ILE A 24 23.80 -4.85 -25.94
C ILE A 24 23.47 -3.64 -25.06
N ILE A 25 22.19 -3.27 -25.03
CA ILE A 25 21.67 -2.23 -24.14
C ILE A 25 20.70 -2.86 -23.15
N VAL A 26 20.97 -2.67 -21.86
CA VAL A 26 20.10 -3.12 -20.75
C VAL A 26 19.43 -1.89 -20.15
N THR A 27 18.11 -1.76 -20.32
CA THR A 27 17.39 -0.54 -19.91
C THR A 27 17.32 -0.39 -18.40
N ALA A 28 17.15 -1.48 -17.65
CA ALA A 28 17.09 -1.50 -16.17
C ALA A 28 16.31 -0.32 -15.54
N THR A 29 15.28 0.20 -16.22
CA THR A 29 14.62 1.49 -15.92
C THR A 29 13.57 1.39 -14.79
N GLY A 30 13.60 0.29 -14.05
CA GLY A 30 12.70 0.02 -12.95
C GLY A 30 11.32 -0.47 -13.43
N LEU A 31 10.28 0.00 -12.75
CA LEU A 31 8.91 -0.52 -12.86
C LEU A 31 7.88 0.62 -12.93
N ASN A 32 6.67 0.29 -13.36
CA ASN A 32 5.49 1.13 -13.16
C ASN A 32 4.70 0.55 -12.00
N MET A 33 4.42 1.35 -10.97
CA MET A 33 3.65 0.87 -9.84
C MET A 33 2.20 0.62 -10.25
N GLN A 34 1.66 -0.51 -9.81
CA GLN A 34 0.28 -0.93 -10.04
C GLN A 34 -0.30 -1.39 -8.71
N LEU A 35 -1.08 -0.52 -8.05
CA LEU A 35 -1.85 -0.95 -6.89
C LEU A 35 -2.89 -1.98 -7.31
N PHE A 36 -3.13 -2.95 -6.42
CA PHE A 36 -4.07 -4.05 -6.64
C PHE A 36 -3.81 -4.88 -7.92
N GLY A 37 -2.57 -4.88 -8.43
CA GLY A 37 -2.23 -5.57 -9.68
C GLY A 37 -2.94 -4.99 -10.91
N GLY A 38 -3.32 -3.71 -10.87
CA GLY A 38 -4.02 -3.02 -11.97
C GLY A 38 -5.55 -3.11 -11.90
N ALA A 39 -6.11 -3.80 -10.91
CA ALA A 39 -7.55 -3.83 -10.69
C ALA A 39 -8.09 -2.49 -10.17
N THR A 40 -9.27 -2.09 -10.64
CA THR A 40 -9.99 -0.94 -10.09
C THR A 40 -10.86 -1.38 -8.91
N ALA A 41 -10.50 -0.95 -7.70
CA ALA A 41 -11.31 -1.18 -6.52
C ALA A 41 -12.53 -0.24 -6.49
N LYS A 42 -13.71 -0.78 -6.17
CA LYS A 42 -14.96 -0.03 -6.11
C LYS A 42 -15.70 -0.29 -4.80
N ARG A 43 -16.37 0.74 -4.28
CA ARG A 43 -17.30 0.66 -3.16
C ARG A 43 -18.68 1.08 -3.64
N ASN A 44 -19.66 0.18 -3.53
CA ASN A 44 -21.04 0.42 -4.00
C ASN A 44 -21.11 0.86 -5.48
N GLY A 45 -20.24 0.33 -6.34
CA GLY A 45 -20.18 0.69 -7.76
C GLY A 45 -19.26 1.87 -8.09
N GLU A 46 -18.93 2.70 -7.09
CA GLU A 46 -18.07 3.88 -7.26
C GLU A 46 -16.59 3.54 -7.08
N PRO A 47 -15.68 4.02 -7.95
CA PRO A 47 -14.24 3.87 -7.75
C PRO A 47 -13.78 4.41 -6.39
N ILE A 48 -12.88 3.69 -5.74
CA ILE A 48 -12.25 4.16 -4.51
C ILE A 48 -11.14 5.16 -4.86
N ASP A 49 -11.24 6.36 -4.30
CA ASP A 49 -10.19 7.39 -4.41
C ASP A 49 -9.06 7.08 -3.42
N LEU A 50 -8.05 6.35 -3.87
CA LEU A 50 -6.95 5.88 -3.02
C LEU A 50 -6.19 7.01 -2.32
N PRO A 51 -5.87 8.15 -2.97
CA PRO A 51 -5.23 9.28 -2.31
C PRO A 51 -6.00 9.87 -1.12
N SER A 52 -7.32 9.67 -1.04
CA SER A 52 -8.14 10.07 0.12
C SER A 52 -8.13 9.06 1.26
N CYS A 53 -7.59 7.85 1.03
CA CYS A 53 -7.50 6.81 2.04
C CYS A 53 -6.19 6.94 2.83
N MET A 54 -6.21 6.55 4.10
CA MET A 54 -5.04 6.36 4.93
C MET A 54 -4.88 4.89 5.32
N THR A 55 -3.64 4.40 5.36
CA THR A 55 -3.39 2.99 5.68
C THR A 55 -3.43 2.72 7.18
N TYR A 56 -4.22 1.74 7.61
CA TYR A 56 -4.20 1.20 8.97
C TYR A 56 -3.21 0.03 9.05
N LYS A 57 -2.24 0.12 9.95
CA LYS A 57 -1.10 -0.81 10.12
C LYS A 57 -0.32 -1.10 8.82
N GLY A 58 -0.44 -0.21 7.83
CA GLY A 58 0.11 -0.40 6.50
C GLY A 58 -0.52 -1.55 5.70
N LEU A 59 -1.68 -2.06 6.11
CA LEU A 59 -2.28 -3.27 5.54
C LEU A 59 -3.79 -3.19 5.28
N MET A 60 -4.52 -2.20 5.82
CA MET A 60 -5.93 -1.93 5.45
C MET A 60 -6.09 -0.47 5.03
N LEU A 61 -7.17 -0.15 4.34
CA LEU A 61 -7.47 1.22 3.89
C LEU A 61 -8.64 1.80 4.68
N SER A 62 -8.48 3.02 5.19
CA SER A 62 -9.58 3.74 5.82
C SER A 62 -10.73 3.94 4.84
N GLY A 63 -11.97 3.77 5.30
CA GLY A 63 -13.12 3.97 4.41
C GLY A 63 -13.31 2.83 3.38
N VAL A 64 -12.59 1.71 3.52
CA VAL A 64 -12.79 0.53 2.68
C VAL A 64 -13.04 -0.70 3.56
N PRO A 65 -14.28 -1.22 3.61
CA PRO A 65 -14.61 -2.35 4.46
C PRO A 65 -14.01 -3.65 3.94
N ASN A 66 -13.63 -4.55 4.85
CA ASN A 66 -13.20 -5.93 4.57
C ASN A 66 -12.07 -6.04 3.54
N MET A 67 -11.22 -5.01 3.42
CA MET A 67 -10.14 -4.98 2.45
C MET A 67 -8.78 -4.91 3.17
N ALA A 68 -7.86 -5.74 2.70
CA ALA A 68 -6.47 -5.71 3.12
C ALA A 68 -5.54 -5.75 1.90
N ILE A 69 -4.35 -5.16 2.07
CA ILE A 69 -3.25 -5.16 1.11
C ILE A 69 -1.97 -5.62 1.78
N THR A 70 -1.09 -6.22 0.99
CA THR A 70 0.27 -6.51 1.41
C THR A 70 1.22 -5.62 0.64
N PHE A 71 1.98 -4.79 1.36
CA PHE A 71 3.07 -4.01 0.81
C PHE A 71 4.34 -4.31 1.60
N GLY A 72 5.37 -4.81 0.93
CA GLY A 72 6.59 -5.29 1.57
C GLY A 72 7.51 -4.19 2.10
N TYR A 73 8.64 -4.62 2.65
CA TYR A 73 9.69 -3.70 3.09
C TYR A 73 10.57 -3.25 1.92
N THR A 74 11.06 -2.02 1.94
CA THR A 74 12.09 -1.55 1.01
C THR A 74 13.49 -1.96 1.42
N ASN A 75 13.69 -2.25 2.71
CA ASN A 75 14.99 -2.57 3.32
C ASN A 75 15.08 -4.03 3.83
N ALA A 76 14.07 -4.85 3.58
CA ALA A 76 14.01 -6.24 4.03
C ALA A 76 13.16 -7.11 3.09
N SER A 77 13.12 -8.43 3.33
CA SER A 77 12.31 -9.34 2.52
C SER A 77 10.82 -8.99 2.57
N TRP A 78 10.16 -9.05 1.41
CA TRP A 78 8.72 -8.88 1.30
C TRP A 78 7.93 -9.98 2.02
N THR A 79 8.48 -11.20 2.06
CA THR A 79 7.82 -12.34 2.72
C THR A 79 7.57 -12.09 4.20
N LEU A 80 8.47 -11.37 4.88
CA LEU A 80 8.30 -11.03 6.30
C LEU A 80 7.03 -10.22 6.56
N LYS A 81 6.74 -9.23 5.70
CA LYS A 81 5.54 -8.39 5.83
C LYS A 81 4.30 -9.15 5.39
N ALA A 82 4.40 -9.98 4.35
CA ALA A 82 3.31 -10.83 3.89
C ALA A 82 2.81 -11.76 5.00
N ASP A 83 3.71 -12.45 5.70
CA ASP A 83 3.36 -13.34 6.81
C ASP A 83 2.62 -12.58 7.92
N LEU A 84 3.12 -11.39 8.30
CA LEU A 84 2.48 -10.55 9.31
C LEU A 84 1.07 -10.11 8.90
N VAL A 85 0.88 -9.71 7.64
CA VAL A 85 -0.44 -9.31 7.12
C VAL A 85 -1.38 -10.52 7.15
N SER A 86 -0.96 -11.66 6.61
CA SER A 86 -1.79 -12.87 6.57
C SER A 86 -2.21 -13.33 7.97
N GLU A 87 -1.28 -13.36 8.93
CA GLU A 87 -1.60 -13.72 10.32
C GLU A 87 -2.61 -12.75 10.96
N PHE A 88 -2.44 -11.44 10.77
CA PHE A 88 -3.36 -10.45 11.31
C PHE A 88 -4.75 -10.59 10.71
N ILE A 89 -4.86 -10.81 9.40
CA ILE A 89 -6.16 -11.01 8.75
C ILE A 89 -6.84 -12.29 9.24
N CYS A 90 -6.12 -13.40 9.40
CA CYS A 90 -6.70 -14.61 10.02
C CYS A 90 -7.25 -14.33 11.42
N ARG A 91 -6.53 -13.54 12.24
CA ARG A 91 -7.01 -13.15 13.58
C ARG A 91 -8.24 -12.25 13.52
N VAL A 92 -8.29 -11.30 12.58
CA VAL A 92 -9.46 -10.43 12.37
C VAL A 92 -10.67 -11.27 11.95
N LEU A 93 -10.51 -12.19 10.99
CA LEU A 93 -11.58 -13.09 10.54
C LEU A 93 -12.11 -13.96 11.68
N ASN A 94 -11.22 -14.59 12.45
CA ASN A 94 -11.62 -15.37 13.63
C ASN A 94 -12.37 -14.53 14.67
N TYR A 95 -11.95 -13.27 14.88
CA TYR A 95 -12.66 -12.36 15.78
C TYR A 95 -14.03 -11.96 15.24
N MET A 96 -14.15 -11.74 13.94
CA MET A 96 -15.43 -11.47 13.28
C MET A 96 -16.38 -12.65 13.44
N ASP A 97 -15.93 -13.87 13.17
CA ASP A 97 -16.72 -15.09 13.30
C ASP A 97 -17.18 -15.32 14.74
N ALA A 98 -16.28 -15.20 15.72
CA ALA A 98 -16.58 -15.40 17.13
C ALA A 98 -17.61 -14.39 17.68
N ASN A 99 -17.71 -13.21 17.09
CA ASN A 99 -18.60 -12.14 17.55
C ASN A 99 -19.78 -11.91 16.61
N GLY A 100 -19.87 -12.62 15.48
CA GLY A 100 -20.90 -12.47 14.46
C GLY A 100 -20.86 -11.12 13.74
N PHE A 101 -19.67 -10.58 13.47
CA PHE A 101 -19.47 -9.40 12.62
C PHE A 101 -19.32 -9.82 11.16
N ASP A 102 -19.83 -9.01 10.24
CA ASP A 102 -19.70 -9.22 8.79
C ASP A 102 -18.93 -8.09 8.09
N ARG A 103 -18.61 -7.04 8.85
CA ARG A 103 -17.94 -5.85 8.35
C ARG A 103 -16.94 -5.34 9.36
N VAL A 104 -15.70 -5.15 8.91
CA VAL A 104 -14.63 -4.42 9.60
C VAL A 104 -14.11 -3.32 8.69
N GLU A 105 -13.96 -2.11 9.22
CA GLU A 105 -13.47 -0.96 8.45
C GLU A 105 -12.63 -0.04 9.34
N PRO A 106 -11.40 0.30 8.94
CA PRO A 106 -10.65 1.36 9.60
C PRO A 106 -11.33 2.72 9.38
N GLN A 107 -11.58 3.45 10.46
CA GLN A 107 -12.19 4.79 10.38
C GLN A 107 -11.11 5.84 10.18
N HIS A 108 -11.26 6.71 9.17
CA HIS A 108 -10.25 7.74 8.89
C HIS A 108 -10.04 8.64 10.13
N PRO A 109 -8.79 8.90 10.56
CA PRO A 109 -8.52 9.64 11.78
C PRO A 109 -8.88 11.14 11.69
N GLY A 110 -9.13 11.64 10.49
CA GLY A 110 -9.38 13.07 10.24
C GLY A 110 -8.18 13.91 10.66
N GLY A 111 -8.42 15.12 11.15
CA GLY A 111 -7.35 16.02 11.60
C GLY A 111 -6.62 15.62 12.88
N SER A 112 -6.88 14.43 13.45
CA SER A 112 -6.17 13.96 14.64
C SER A 112 -4.78 13.39 14.32
N VAL A 113 -4.52 13.04 13.06
CA VAL A 113 -3.26 12.45 12.60
C VAL A 113 -2.82 13.17 11.34
N ASP A 114 -1.57 13.64 11.31
CA ASP A 114 -1.03 14.29 10.11
C ASP A 114 -0.86 13.29 8.97
N GLU A 115 -1.26 13.70 7.77
CA GLU A 115 -1.03 12.94 6.55
C GLU A 115 0.43 13.02 6.13
N LEU A 116 1.00 11.85 5.84
CA LEU A 116 2.30 11.66 5.25
C LEU A 116 2.16 10.95 3.90
N PRO A 117 3.14 11.10 2.98
CA PRO A 117 3.23 10.25 1.81
C PRO A 117 3.18 8.77 2.20
N PHE A 118 2.66 7.91 1.30
CA PHE A 118 2.53 6.47 1.53
C PHE A 118 3.79 5.86 2.16
N MET A 119 4.95 6.26 1.63
CA MET A 119 6.24 5.94 2.20
C MET A 119 7.27 7.02 1.84
N ASP A 120 8.28 7.17 2.68
CA ASP A 120 9.45 8.00 2.39
C ASP A 120 10.46 7.22 1.54
N PHE A 121 10.25 7.22 0.21
CA PHE A 121 11.08 6.48 -0.74
C PHE A 121 11.32 7.28 -2.01
N THR A 122 12.58 7.40 -2.40
CA THR A 122 13.05 8.36 -3.40
C THR A 122 13.24 7.84 -4.84
N PRO A 123 13.16 6.53 -5.18
CA PRO A 123 13.28 6.09 -6.57
C PRO A 123 12.25 6.74 -7.50
N GLY A 124 12.67 7.05 -8.73
CA GLY A 124 11.86 7.79 -9.70
C GLY A 124 10.52 7.12 -10.02
N TYR A 125 10.44 5.79 -10.03
CA TYR A 125 9.18 5.07 -10.25
C TYR A 125 8.17 5.28 -9.13
N PHE A 126 8.64 5.42 -7.89
CA PHE A 126 7.79 5.64 -6.73
C PHE A 126 7.28 7.08 -6.73
N LYS A 127 8.18 8.05 -7.02
CA LYS A 127 7.81 9.46 -7.16
C LYS A 127 6.71 9.70 -8.19
N ARG A 128 6.75 8.99 -9.33
CA ARG A 128 5.71 9.09 -10.37
C ARG A 128 4.33 8.57 -9.91
N ALA A 129 4.30 7.64 -8.97
CA ALA A 129 3.06 7.02 -8.49
C ALA A 129 2.56 7.64 -7.19
N MET A 130 3.37 8.42 -6.48
CA MET A 130 3.12 8.88 -5.11
C MET A 130 1.75 9.56 -4.93
N ASP A 131 1.31 10.36 -5.88
CA ASP A 131 0.03 11.08 -5.83
C ASP A 131 -1.19 10.18 -6.06
N SER A 132 -0.98 8.94 -6.51
CA SER A 132 -2.02 7.91 -6.69
C SER A 132 -2.10 6.89 -5.55
N LEU A 133 -1.16 6.94 -4.60
CA LEU A 133 -1.09 6.02 -3.48
C LEU A 133 -1.89 6.55 -2.28
N PRO A 134 -2.37 5.66 -1.39
CA PRO A 134 -2.97 6.08 -0.12
C PRO A 134 -1.94 6.75 0.79
N LYS A 135 -2.42 7.53 1.75
CA LYS A 135 -1.58 8.20 2.74
C LYS A 135 -1.09 7.25 3.83
N SER A 136 0.04 7.61 4.44
CA SER A 136 0.45 7.12 5.76
C SER A 136 0.09 8.18 6.79
N GLY A 137 -0.07 7.81 8.06
CA GLY A 137 -0.18 8.76 9.16
C GLY A 137 1.16 9.07 9.83
N SER A 138 1.21 10.13 10.64
CA SER A 138 2.39 10.51 11.43
C SER A 138 2.66 9.60 12.63
N GLU A 139 1.64 8.87 13.11
CA GLU A 139 1.71 8.00 14.28
C GLU A 139 0.95 6.68 14.13
N ALA A 140 1.18 5.74 15.05
CA ALA A 140 0.50 4.45 15.04
C ALA A 140 -0.99 4.61 15.42
N PRO A 141 -1.90 3.80 14.87
CA PRO A 141 -1.68 2.66 13.97
C PRO A 141 -1.57 3.06 12.48
N TRP A 142 -1.60 4.35 12.14
CA TRP A 142 -1.67 4.86 10.77
C TRP A 142 -0.32 4.98 10.07
N LYS A 143 0.77 5.00 10.83
CA LYS A 143 2.13 5.13 10.31
C LYS A 143 2.65 3.83 9.71
N LEU A 144 2.95 3.84 8.42
CA LEU A 144 3.70 2.76 7.76
C LEU A 144 5.17 2.83 8.17
N LYS A 145 5.63 1.86 8.97
CA LYS A 145 7.05 1.75 9.35
C LYS A 145 7.77 0.69 8.54
N GLN A 146 8.96 1.02 8.05
CA GLN A 146 9.88 0.08 7.39
C GLN A 146 10.75 -0.68 8.41
N ASN A 147 10.09 -1.29 9.41
CA ASN A 147 10.76 -1.99 10.51
C ASN A 147 9.99 -3.24 10.95
N TYR A 148 10.57 -4.41 10.69
CA TYR A 148 9.95 -5.70 10.99
C TYR A 148 9.63 -5.91 12.47
N PHE A 149 10.52 -5.54 13.40
CA PHE A 149 10.28 -5.76 14.82
C PHE A 149 9.14 -4.89 15.36
N PHE A 150 9.05 -3.65 14.88
CA PHE A 150 7.92 -2.77 15.22
C PHE A 150 6.61 -3.32 14.67
N ASP A 151 6.61 -3.74 13.41
CA ASP A 151 5.44 -4.34 12.77
C ASP A 151 5.03 -5.65 13.43
N MET A 152 5.98 -6.49 13.84
CA MET A 152 5.68 -7.72 14.58
C MET A 152 4.96 -7.40 15.91
N ARG A 153 5.38 -6.37 16.64
CA ARG A 153 4.69 -5.92 17.85
C ARG A 153 3.28 -5.39 17.55
N THR A 154 3.12 -4.58 16.51
CA THR A 154 1.86 -3.89 16.20
C THR A 154 0.84 -4.76 15.46
N ILE A 155 1.31 -5.65 14.58
CA ILE A 155 0.50 -6.46 13.67
C ILE A 155 0.30 -7.86 14.26
N ARG A 156 1.37 -8.63 14.46
CA ARG A 156 1.28 -10.01 14.96
C ARG A 156 0.75 -10.07 16.39
N TYR A 157 1.31 -9.24 17.29
CA TYR A 157 0.93 -9.25 18.71
C TYR A 157 -0.06 -8.15 19.11
N GLY A 158 -0.33 -7.19 18.23
CA GLY A 158 -1.27 -6.11 18.51
C GLY A 158 -2.72 -6.61 18.56
N LYS A 159 -3.59 -5.80 19.16
CA LYS A 159 -5.02 -6.10 19.26
C LYS A 159 -5.69 -6.03 17.88
N VAL A 160 -6.77 -6.78 17.72
CA VAL A 160 -7.62 -6.76 16.52
C VAL A 160 -8.80 -5.80 16.66
N ASP A 161 -9.20 -5.47 17.89
CA ASP A 161 -10.36 -4.67 18.27
C ASP A 161 -9.96 -3.25 18.72
N GLU A 162 -8.95 -2.67 18.07
CA GLU A 162 -8.54 -1.29 18.37
C GLU A 162 -9.65 -0.30 17.98
N GLN A 163 -9.71 0.84 18.68
CA GLN A 163 -10.74 1.88 18.44
C GLN A 163 -10.79 2.37 16.99
N ALA A 164 -9.66 2.31 16.27
CA ALA A 164 -9.57 2.68 14.86
C ALA A 164 -10.30 1.71 13.92
N LEU A 165 -10.57 0.46 14.35
CA LEU A 165 -11.30 -0.55 13.56
C LEU A 165 -12.75 -0.62 14.02
N GLN A 166 -13.66 -0.23 13.13
CA GLN A 166 -15.09 -0.35 13.37
C GLN A 166 -15.60 -1.70 12.89
N PHE A 167 -16.10 -2.51 13.81
CA PHE A 167 -16.79 -3.77 13.53
C PHE A 167 -18.30 -3.56 13.59
N THR A 168 -19.03 -4.03 12.58
CA THR A 168 -20.49 -3.91 12.51
C THR A 168 -21.14 -5.21 12.06
N LYS A 169 -22.44 -5.32 12.33
CA LYS A 169 -23.29 -6.44 11.89
C LYS A 169 -24.35 -5.90 10.95
N HIS A 170 -24.48 -6.47 9.78
CA HIS A 170 -25.60 -6.21 8.88
C HIS A 170 -26.74 -7.19 9.20
N ARG A 171 -27.71 -6.72 9.99
CA ARG A 171 -28.95 -7.49 10.18
C ARG A 171 -29.80 -7.33 8.93
N VAL A 172 -29.86 -8.36 8.10
CA VAL A 172 -30.89 -8.45 7.07
C VAL A 172 -32.23 -8.56 7.77
N ALA A 173 -33.13 -7.60 7.53
CA ALA A 173 -34.50 -7.71 7.99
C ALA A 173 -35.14 -8.90 7.27
N VAL A 174 -35.59 -9.90 8.03
CA VAL A 174 -36.45 -10.94 7.48
C VAL A 174 -37.82 -10.29 7.31
N ASN A 175 -38.22 -10.03 6.07
CA ASN A 175 -39.61 -9.65 5.78
C ASN A 175 -40.50 -10.83 6.16
N ALA A 176 -41.39 -10.62 7.13
CA ALA A 176 -42.40 -11.57 7.56
C ALA A 176 -43.54 -11.68 6.54
#